data_AF-A0A9X2FET0-F1
#
_entry.id   AF-A0A9X2FET0-F1
#
_cell.length_a   1.000
_cell.length_b   1.000
_cell.length_c   1.000
_cell.angle_alpha   90.00
_cell.angle_beta   90.00
_cell.angle_gamma   90.00
#
_symmetry.space_group_name_H-M   'P 1'
#
loop_
_entity.id
_entity.type
_entity.pdbx_description
1 polymer ?
#
loop_
_entity_poly.entity_id
_entity_poly.type
_entity_poly.pdbx_seq_one_letter_code
_entity_poly.pdbx_strand_id
1 'polypeptide(L)'
;MKLKFATACVAIAGLAVALAAKSEASLQVNWTGATKFVGTVDPDAPPGSLVAEADKINKMIGVLPSTSEVIDSKTYTRSDLDVLFDPVDLNLDYFKQDNGNTTLSLGNLAAQYIFGKYGNVGYVWYCEEGFTGDIVLPATAGGNGLSHSSAFNVVPEAGSLIVWGGLALTGLCLCRRKLVS
;
A
#
# COMPACT_ATOMS: atom_id res chain seq x y z
N MET A 1 -44.11 -3.61 -25.06
CA MET A 1 -42.66 -3.98 -25.00
C MET A 1 -41.79 -3.00 -24.17
N LYS A 2 -42.36 -2.11 -23.34
CA LYS A 2 -41.62 -1.07 -22.59
C LYS A 2 -41.14 -1.47 -21.18
N LEU A 3 -41.68 -2.57 -20.62
CA LEU A 3 -41.44 -2.96 -19.23
C LEU A 3 -40.06 -3.61 -18.99
N LYS A 4 -39.45 -4.21 -20.03
CA LYS A 4 -38.15 -4.91 -19.91
C LYS A 4 -36.93 -3.97 -19.88
N PHE A 5 -37.08 -2.74 -20.35
CA PHE A 5 -35.98 -1.74 -20.39
C PHE A 5 -35.75 -1.08 -19.03
N ALA A 6 -36.81 -0.78 -18.28
CA ALA A 6 -36.71 -0.17 -16.96
C ALA A 6 -36.02 -1.11 -15.95
N THR A 7 -36.32 -2.40 -16.01
CA THR A 7 -35.72 -3.41 -15.12
C THR A 7 -34.22 -3.59 -15.37
N ALA A 8 -33.78 -3.50 -16.63
CA ALA A 8 -32.36 -3.58 -16.98
C ALA A 8 -31.57 -2.34 -16.49
N CYS A 9 -32.13 -1.13 -16.63
CA CYS A 9 -31.49 0.09 -16.15
C CYS A 9 -31.39 0.14 -14.62
N VAL A 10 -32.41 -0.35 -13.89
CA VAL A 10 -32.40 -0.43 -12.42
C VAL A 10 -31.37 -1.45 -11.93
N ALA A 11 -31.22 -2.59 -12.63
CA ALA A 11 -30.19 -3.58 -12.29
C ALA A 11 -28.76 -3.04 -12.52
N ILE A 12 -28.54 -2.27 -13.59
CA ILE A 12 -27.24 -1.64 -13.88
C ILE A 12 -26.94 -0.51 -12.88
N ALA A 13 -27.93 0.32 -12.55
CA ALA A 13 -27.77 1.37 -11.54
C ALA A 13 -27.56 0.80 -10.12
N GLY A 14 -28.26 -0.29 -9.77
CA GLY A 14 -28.06 -0.99 -8.50
C GLY A 14 -26.67 -1.63 -8.39
N LEU A 15 -26.16 -2.21 -9.48
CA LEU A 15 -24.79 -2.74 -9.53
C LEU A 15 -23.74 -1.62 -9.45
N ALA A 16 -23.98 -0.47 -10.09
CA ALA A 16 -23.09 0.70 -10.00
C ALA A 16 -23.07 1.33 -8.60
N VAL A 17 -24.21 1.34 -7.88
CA VAL A 17 -24.28 1.81 -6.48
C VAL A 17 -23.64 0.80 -5.53
N ALA A 18 -23.77 -0.50 -5.77
CA ALA A 18 -23.08 -1.53 -4.99
C ALA A 18 -21.56 -1.50 -5.21
N LEU A 19 -21.09 -1.10 -6.40
CA LEU A 19 -19.66 -0.86 -6.69
C LEU A 19 -19.14 0.47 -6.13
N ALA A 20 -20.02 1.44 -5.89
CA ALA A 20 -19.70 2.75 -5.33
C ALA A 20 -19.76 2.81 -3.80
N ALA A 21 -20.20 1.74 -3.14
CA ALA A 21 -19.91 1.52 -1.73
C ALA A 21 -18.41 1.18 -1.61
N LYS A 22 -17.58 2.22 -1.74
CA LYS A 22 -16.19 2.21 -1.30
C LYS A 22 -16.26 1.94 0.20
N SER A 23 -16.24 0.66 0.57
CA SER A 23 -15.77 0.25 1.87
C SER A 23 -14.42 0.94 2.01
N GLU A 24 -14.31 1.95 2.87
CA GLU A 24 -13.04 2.42 3.40
C GLU A 24 -12.48 1.25 4.22
N ALA A 25 -12.01 0.22 3.52
CA ALA A 25 -11.34 -0.91 4.13
C ALA A 25 -10.07 -0.31 4.72
N SER A 26 -10.00 -0.20 6.04
CA SER A 26 -8.75 0.15 6.71
C SER A 26 -7.85 -1.07 6.71
N LEU A 27 -6.58 -0.89 6.35
CA LEU A 27 -5.60 -1.97 6.37
C LEU A 27 -4.92 -1.99 7.73
N GLN A 28 -5.16 -3.04 8.50
CA GLN A 28 -4.39 -3.33 9.69
C GLN A 28 -3.03 -3.88 9.27
N VAL A 29 -1.96 -3.14 9.55
CA VAL A 29 -0.60 -3.62 9.30
C VAL A 29 -0.31 -4.73 10.29
N ASN A 30 0.02 -5.89 9.76
CA ASN A 30 0.32 -7.06 10.56
C ASN A 30 1.54 -7.81 10.02
N TRP A 31 1.95 -8.81 10.79
CA TRP A 31 3.10 -9.65 10.50
C TRP A 31 2.79 -10.73 9.45
N THR A 32 1.51 -10.94 9.13
CA THR A 32 1.02 -12.03 8.27
C THR A 32 -0.31 -11.63 7.60
N GLY A 33 -0.32 -11.40 6.29
CA GLY A 33 -1.55 -11.08 5.57
C GLY A 33 -1.30 -10.28 4.30
N ALA A 34 -2.20 -9.33 4.01
CA ALA A 34 -2.06 -8.40 2.88
C ALA A 34 -0.85 -7.45 3.03
N THR A 35 -0.40 -7.21 4.26
CA THR A 35 0.90 -6.63 4.56
C THR A 35 1.88 -7.75 4.89
N LYS A 36 3.04 -7.73 4.23
CA LYS A 36 4.10 -8.70 4.48
C LYS A 36 5.26 -8.01 5.17
N PHE A 37 5.68 -8.57 6.30
CA PHE A 37 6.78 -8.02 7.07
C PHE A 37 8.10 -8.21 6.29
N VAL A 38 8.80 -7.12 6.02
CA VAL A 38 10.03 -7.12 5.22
C VAL A 38 11.26 -7.25 6.13
N GLY A 39 11.23 -6.62 7.30
CA GLY A 39 12.40 -6.59 8.16
C GLY A 39 12.43 -5.45 9.16
N THR A 40 13.55 -5.37 9.86
CA THR A 40 13.87 -4.30 10.79
C THR A 40 15.16 -3.59 10.42
N VAL A 41 15.23 -2.31 10.78
CA VAL A 41 16.41 -1.46 10.61
C VAL A 41 16.65 -0.66 11.88
N ASP A 42 17.91 -0.41 12.21
CA ASP A 42 18.28 0.56 13.24
C ASP A 42 17.91 2.00 12.78
N PRO A 43 16.91 2.65 13.42
CA PRO A 43 16.46 3.96 13.04
C PRO A 43 17.37 5.03 13.65
N ASP A 44 17.82 5.99 12.83
CA ASP A 44 18.51 7.18 13.35
C ASP A 44 17.68 7.93 14.39
N ALA A 45 18.37 8.64 15.27
CA ALA A 45 17.82 9.67 16.14
C ALA A 45 18.31 11.04 15.63
N PRO A 46 17.48 12.09 15.40
CA PRO A 46 16.00 12.20 15.36
C PRO A 46 15.38 11.55 14.09
N PRO A 47 14.03 11.59 13.87
CA PRO A 47 13.44 11.05 12.63
C PRO A 47 14.18 11.60 11.41
N GLY A 48 14.63 10.69 10.55
CA GLY A 48 15.39 11.06 9.36
C GLY A 48 14.55 11.93 8.43
N SER A 49 15.22 12.64 7.52
CA SER A 49 14.53 13.08 6.30
C SER A 49 13.95 11.86 5.59
N LEU A 50 12.86 12.03 4.84
CA LEU A 50 12.26 10.95 4.04
C LEU A 50 13.26 10.27 3.11
N VAL A 51 14.23 11.03 2.59
CA VAL A 51 15.38 10.53 1.81
C VAL A 51 16.16 9.47 2.58
N ALA A 52 16.44 9.73 3.85
CA ALA A 52 17.18 8.81 4.72
C ALA A 52 16.34 7.58 5.12
N GLU A 53 15.01 7.69 5.13
CA GLU A 53 14.12 6.55 5.39
C GLU A 53 13.97 5.65 4.16
N ALA A 54 13.83 6.22 2.97
CA ALA A 54 13.83 5.46 1.72
C ALA A 54 15.17 4.77 1.46
N ASP A 55 16.30 5.45 1.69
CA ASP A 55 17.64 4.85 1.56
C ASP A 55 17.80 3.63 2.49
N LYS A 56 17.25 3.68 3.70
CA LYS A 56 17.24 2.54 4.62
C LYS A 56 16.40 1.37 4.11
N ILE A 57 15.21 1.65 3.58
CA ILE A 57 14.37 0.61 2.98
C ILE A 57 15.10 -0.03 1.80
N ASN A 58 15.71 0.78 0.93
CA ASN A 58 16.48 0.33 -0.23
C ASN A 58 17.69 -0.53 0.17
N LYS A 59 18.42 -0.15 1.23
CA LYS A 59 19.50 -0.98 1.79
C LYS A 59 18.97 -2.29 2.35
N MET A 60 17.88 -2.26 3.10
CA MET A 60 17.26 -3.46 3.69
C MET A 60 16.80 -4.45 2.63
N ILE A 61 16.17 -3.99 1.54
CA ILE A 61 15.80 -4.86 0.40
C ILE A 61 17.01 -5.27 -0.45
N GLY A 62 18.22 -4.81 -0.14
CA GLY A 62 19.48 -5.31 -0.70
C GLY A 62 20.09 -6.45 0.10
N VAL A 63 19.77 -6.57 1.40
CA VAL A 63 20.28 -7.62 2.30
C VAL A 63 19.72 -8.98 1.91
N LEU A 64 20.47 -10.07 2.07
CA LEU A 64 19.94 -11.41 1.75
C LEU A 64 18.70 -11.77 2.62
N PRO A 65 17.71 -12.51 2.10
CA PRO A 65 16.59 -12.99 2.91
C PRO A 65 17.05 -13.80 4.12
N SER A 66 16.35 -13.65 5.25
CA SER A 66 16.65 -14.32 6.52
C SER A 66 18.03 -14.01 7.11
N THR A 67 18.69 -12.91 6.72
CA THR A 67 19.98 -12.50 7.29
C THR A 67 19.92 -11.12 7.95
N SER A 68 20.95 -10.84 8.74
CA SER A 68 21.23 -9.51 9.27
C SER A 68 22.60 -9.06 8.78
N GLU A 69 22.68 -7.86 8.25
CA GLU A 69 23.92 -7.24 7.77
C GLU A 69 24.11 -5.87 8.40
N VAL A 70 25.37 -5.48 8.59
CA VAL A 70 25.74 -4.15 9.09
C VAL A 70 26.23 -3.31 7.91
N ILE A 71 25.48 -2.26 7.59
CA ILE A 71 25.79 -1.29 6.53
C ILE A 71 25.83 0.09 7.18
N ASP A 72 26.88 0.88 6.95
CA ASP A 72 27.03 2.22 7.54
C ASP A 72 26.88 2.26 9.07
N SER A 73 27.41 1.25 9.77
CA SER A 73 27.28 1.08 11.24
C SER A 73 25.83 0.88 11.74
N LYS A 74 24.92 0.49 10.85
CA LYS A 74 23.52 0.21 11.15
C LYS A 74 23.20 -1.24 10.81
N THR A 75 22.42 -1.89 11.68
CA THR A 75 21.98 -3.26 11.46
C THR A 75 20.68 -3.27 10.67
N TYR A 76 20.68 -4.01 9.56
CA TYR A 76 19.52 -4.29 8.72
C TYR A 76 19.24 -5.78 8.81
N THR A 77 18.02 -6.14 9.19
CA THR A 77 17.58 -7.53 9.26
C THR A 77 16.45 -7.74 8.28
N ARG A 78 16.61 -8.69 7.36
CA ARG A 78 15.58 -9.02 6.38
C ARG A 78 14.86 -10.30 6.79
N SER A 79 13.54 -10.30 6.64
CA SER A 79 12.71 -11.49 6.83
C SER A 79 12.97 -12.54 5.74
N ASP A 80 12.37 -13.72 5.89
CA ASP A 80 12.35 -14.80 4.89
C ASP A 80 11.34 -14.55 3.76
N LEU A 81 10.86 -13.31 3.62
CA LEU A 81 9.87 -12.93 2.64
C LEU A 81 10.45 -13.05 1.22
N ASP A 82 10.02 -14.09 0.51
CA ASP A 82 10.40 -14.39 -0.88
C ASP A 82 9.53 -13.59 -1.87
N VAL A 83 9.83 -12.31 -2.00
CA VAL A 83 9.18 -11.38 -2.93
C VAL A 83 10.26 -10.56 -3.65
N LEU A 84 10.02 -10.24 -4.92
CA LEU A 84 10.85 -9.27 -5.64
C LEU A 84 10.40 -7.86 -5.25
N PHE A 85 11.33 -7.10 -4.67
CA PHE A 85 11.08 -5.76 -4.17
C PHE A 85 11.55 -4.73 -5.20
N ASP A 86 10.65 -3.83 -5.57
CA ASP A 86 11.04 -2.63 -6.32
C ASP A 86 11.63 -1.59 -5.36
N PRO A 87 12.73 -0.93 -5.73
CA PRO A 87 13.35 0.10 -4.90
C PRO A 87 12.45 1.32 -4.77
N VAL A 88 12.45 1.92 -3.58
CA VAL A 88 11.71 3.14 -3.28
C VAL A 88 12.30 4.30 -4.09
N ASP A 89 11.48 4.93 -4.94
CA ASP A 89 11.80 6.18 -5.64
C ASP A 89 11.30 7.38 -4.82
N LEU A 90 12.23 8.29 -4.50
CA LEU A 90 11.96 9.49 -3.72
C LEU A 90 11.25 10.60 -4.51
N ASN A 91 11.12 10.45 -5.83
CA ASN A 91 10.36 11.37 -6.69
C ASN A 91 8.85 11.07 -6.71
N LEU A 92 8.41 10.00 -6.02
CA LEU A 92 7.03 9.57 -5.95
C LEU A 92 6.36 10.00 -4.62
N ASP A 93 5.03 10.02 -4.66
CA ASP A 93 4.18 10.40 -3.54
C ASP A 93 4.58 9.71 -2.23
N TYR A 94 4.67 10.50 -1.16
CA TYR A 94 4.98 10.04 0.18
C TYR A 94 4.04 10.62 1.23
N PHE A 95 3.92 9.93 2.35
CA PHE A 95 3.22 10.40 3.53
C PHE A 95 4.11 10.26 4.76
N LYS A 96 4.12 11.27 5.65
CA LYS A 96 4.87 11.23 6.90
C LYS A 96 4.01 11.71 8.07
N GLN A 97 4.16 11.05 9.21
CA GLN A 97 3.50 11.43 10.45
C GLN A 97 4.45 11.25 11.65
N ASP A 98 4.75 12.37 12.33
CA ASP A 98 5.72 12.45 13.42
C ASP A 98 5.06 12.61 14.81
N ASN A 99 3.93 11.92 15.06
CA ASN A 99 3.15 12.10 16.30
C ASN A 99 2.71 10.79 17.00
N GLY A 100 3.28 9.64 16.62
CA GLY A 100 2.93 8.34 17.18
C GLY A 100 1.49 7.87 16.93
N ASN A 101 0.74 8.56 16.06
CA ASN A 101 -0.61 8.13 15.69
C ASN A 101 -0.55 6.79 14.95
N THR A 102 -1.38 5.86 15.37
CA THR A 102 -1.44 4.53 14.79
C THR A 102 -2.14 4.52 13.44
N THR A 103 -2.98 5.52 13.15
CA THR A 103 -3.75 5.58 11.90
C THR A 103 -3.14 6.58 10.92
N LEU A 104 -2.75 6.10 9.75
CA LEU A 104 -2.23 6.89 8.64
C LEU A 104 -3.29 6.95 7.57
N SER A 105 -3.86 8.13 7.37
CA SER A 105 -4.79 8.35 6.26
C SER A 105 -4.02 8.76 5.02
N LEU A 106 -3.91 7.86 4.05
CA LEU A 106 -3.21 8.12 2.79
C LEU A 106 -4.00 9.03 1.86
N GLY A 107 -5.29 9.26 2.12
CA GLY A 107 -6.19 9.99 1.24
C GLY A 107 -6.28 9.32 -0.13
N ASN A 108 -5.73 9.98 -1.16
CA ASN A 108 -5.68 9.47 -2.54
C ASN A 108 -4.36 8.79 -2.91
N LEU A 109 -3.41 8.72 -1.98
CA LEU A 109 -2.11 8.09 -2.20
C LEU A 109 -2.22 6.57 -2.07
N ALA A 110 -1.39 5.86 -2.82
CA ALA A 110 -1.14 4.44 -2.63
C ALA A 110 0.18 4.24 -1.91
N ALA A 111 0.26 3.29 -0.98
CA ALA A 111 1.49 2.94 -0.29
C ALA A 111 1.88 1.49 -0.58
N GLN A 112 3.11 1.28 -1.03
CA GLN A 112 3.70 -0.06 -1.14
C GLN A 112 4.62 -0.38 0.04
N TYR A 113 5.32 0.62 0.58
CA TYR A 113 6.15 0.44 1.77
C TYR A 113 5.61 1.28 2.91
N ILE A 114 5.59 0.67 4.10
CA ILE A 114 5.20 1.33 5.34
C ILE A 114 6.37 1.19 6.30
N PHE A 115 6.81 2.30 6.84
CA PHE A 115 7.85 2.37 7.85
C PHE A 115 7.25 2.86 9.16
N GLY A 116 7.55 2.18 10.26
CA GLY A 116 7.16 2.59 11.60
C GLY A 116 8.34 2.52 12.56
N LYS A 117 8.64 3.61 13.25
CA LYS A 117 9.68 3.64 14.29
C LYS A 117 9.08 3.36 15.67
N TYR A 118 9.61 2.34 16.33
CA TYR A 118 9.24 1.93 17.68
C TYR A 118 10.50 1.93 18.57
N GLY A 119 10.68 2.99 19.35
CA GLY A 119 11.89 3.19 20.14
C GLY A 119 13.15 3.25 19.25
N ASN A 120 14.06 2.29 19.44
CA ASN A 120 15.32 2.18 18.70
C ASN A 120 15.27 1.14 17.58
N VAL A 121 14.06 0.77 17.10
CA VAL A 121 13.89 -0.16 15.98
C VAL A 121 12.88 0.39 14.98
N GLY A 122 13.26 0.44 13.71
CA GLY A 122 12.38 0.70 12.59
C GLY A 122 11.86 -0.62 12.02
N TYR A 123 10.55 -0.70 11.81
CA TYR A 123 9.89 -1.87 11.22
C TYR A 123 9.37 -1.49 9.84
N VAL A 124 9.55 -2.39 8.88
CA VAL A 124 9.15 -2.17 7.49
C VAL A 124 8.19 -3.27 7.04
N TRP A 125 7.09 -2.83 6.42
CA TRP A 125 6.10 -3.70 5.80
C TRP A 125 5.96 -3.37 4.32
N TYR A 126 5.63 -4.40 3.53
CA TYR A 126 5.37 -4.32 2.11
C TYR A 126 3.92 -4.68 1.80
N CYS A 127 3.31 -3.91 0.90
CA CYS A 127 1.95 -4.08 0.40
C CYS A 127 2.01 -4.37 -1.10
N GLU A 128 1.73 -5.61 -1.50
CA GLU A 128 2.01 -6.14 -2.85
C GLU A 128 1.26 -5.44 -3.99
N GLU A 129 0.18 -4.71 -3.71
CA GLU A 129 -0.66 -4.06 -4.73
C GLU A 129 -0.80 -2.54 -4.55
N GLY A 130 -0.07 -1.94 -3.60
CA GLY A 130 -0.23 -0.53 -3.25
C GLY A 130 -1.58 -0.27 -2.57
N PHE A 131 -1.58 -0.07 -1.26
CA PHE A 131 -2.81 0.13 -0.52
C PHE A 131 -3.24 1.61 -0.53
N THR A 132 -4.51 1.89 -0.79
CA THR A 132 -5.11 3.23 -0.69
C THR A 132 -6.11 3.28 0.47
N GLY A 133 -6.11 4.38 1.23
CA GLY A 133 -7.04 4.60 2.35
C GLY A 133 -6.32 4.68 3.69
N ASP A 134 -6.98 4.22 4.75
CA ASP A 134 -6.43 4.30 6.11
C ASP A 134 -5.63 3.05 6.47
N ILE A 135 -4.37 3.25 6.85
CA ILE A 135 -3.49 2.21 7.38
C ILE A 135 -3.45 2.32 8.89
N VAL A 136 -3.63 1.21 9.60
CA VAL A 136 -3.52 1.15 11.06
C VAL A 136 -2.30 0.35 11.44
N LEU A 137 -1.28 1.03 11.96
CA LEU A 137 -0.09 0.44 12.56
C LEU A 137 -0.37 -0.04 13.98
N PRO A 138 0.37 -1.07 14.45
CA PRO A 138 0.28 -1.48 15.84
C PRO A 138 0.73 -0.34 16.76
N ALA A 139 0.02 -0.14 17.89
CA ALA A 139 0.38 0.88 18.88
C ALA A 139 1.76 0.61 19.51
N THR A 140 2.13 -0.66 19.63
CA THR A 140 3.41 -1.10 20.18
C THR A 140 4.03 -2.22 19.33
N ALA A 141 5.36 -2.19 19.21
CA ALA A 141 6.16 -3.26 18.61
C ALA A 141 7.48 -3.39 19.37
N GLY A 142 7.90 -4.62 19.68
CA GLY A 142 9.11 -4.87 20.47
C GLY A 142 9.11 -4.21 21.86
N GLY A 143 7.92 -3.99 22.45
CA GLY A 143 7.76 -3.34 23.76
C GLY A 143 7.81 -1.81 23.74
N ASN A 144 8.06 -1.17 22.58
CA ASN A 144 8.10 0.28 22.44
C ASN A 144 6.85 0.81 21.75
N GLY A 145 6.49 2.07 22.04
CA GLY A 145 5.40 2.78 21.36
C GLY A 145 5.83 3.36 20.01
N LEU A 146 4.87 3.52 19.10
CA LEU A 146 5.09 4.17 17.81
C LEU A 146 5.49 5.64 18.03
N SER A 147 6.61 6.05 17.42
CA SER A 147 7.13 7.43 17.50
C SER A 147 6.83 8.24 16.25
N HIS A 148 7.09 7.65 15.08
CA HIS A 148 6.73 8.22 13.79
C HIS A 148 6.55 7.11 12.78
N SER A 149 5.86 7.46 11.70
CA SER A 149 5.55 6.57 10.60
C SER A 149 5.66 7.31 9.28
N SER A 150 6.01 6.57 8.24
CA SER A 150 6.04 7.05 6.87
C SER A 150 5.56 5.97 5.93
N ALA A 151 4.97 6.39 4.82
CA ALA A 151 4.50 5.52 3.78
C ALA A 151 5.07 5.99 2.44
N PHE A 152 5.57 5.04 1.66
CA PHE A 152 6.24 5.29 0.39
C PHE A 152 5.54 4.53 -0.73
N ASN A 153 5.45 5.20 -1.86
CA ASN A 153 4.88 4.64 -3.07
C ASN A 153 5.98 4.29 -4.08
N VAL A 154 5.79 3.23 -4.87
CA VAL A 154 6.78 2.75 -5.85
C VAL A 154 6.15 2.48 -7.24
N VAL A 155 4.93 2.96 -7.49
CA VAL A 155 4.10 2.54 -8.67
C VAL A 155 4.80 2.62 -10.03
N PRO A 156 4.46 1.66 -10.91
CA PRO A 156 3.81 1.97 -12.21
C PRO A 156 2.47 1.18 -12.35
N GLU A 157 1.34 1.64 -12.87
CA GLU A 157 0.90 2.84 -13.58
C GLU A 157 -0.64 3.00 -13.43
N ALA A 158 -1.14 4.18 -13.80
CA ALA A 158 -2.52 4.41 -14.27
C ALA A 158 -3.01 3.45 -15.40
N GLY A 159 -2.20 2.48 -15.84
CA GLY A 159 -2.51 1.50 -16.89
C GLY A 159 -3.57 0.46 -16.51
N SER A 160 -3.67 0.04 -15.24
CA SER A 160 -4.67 -0.96 -14.84
C SER A 160 -6.11 -0.41 -14.93
N LEU A 161 -6.31 0.87 -14.61
CA LEU A 161 -7.59 1.57 -14.78
C LEU A 161 -8.00 1.68 -16.26
N ILE A 162 -7.05 1.83 -17.18
CA ILE A 162 -7.33 1.85 -18.63
C ILE A 162 -7.77 0.45 -19.10
N VAL A 163 -7.18 -0.62 -18.58
CA VAL A 163 -7.58 -1.99 -18.94
C VAL A 163 -9.00 -2.30 -18.46
N TRP A 164 -9.36 -1.98 -17.22
CA TRP A 164 -10.72 -2.19 -16.70
C TRP A 164 -11.75 -1.27 -17.37
N GLY A 165 -11.40 0.01 -17.60
CA GLY A 165 -12.25 0.96 -18.33
C GLY A 165 -12.45 0.57 -19.80
N GLY A 166 -11.40 0.10 -20.46
CA GLY A 166 -11.45 -0.43 -21.82
C GLY A 166 -12.34 -1.66 -21.93
N LEU A 167 -12.21 -2.61 -20.98
CA LEU A 167 -13.00 -3.84 -20.95
C LEU A 167 -14.50 -3.55 -20.72
N ALA A 168 -14.81 -2.60 -19.84
CA ALA A 168 -16.18 -2.13 -19.58
C ALA A 168 -16.82 -1.48 -20.83
N LEU A 169 -16.06 -0.68 -21.59
CA LEU A 169 -16.52 -0.07 -22.84
C LEU A 169 -16.72 -1.09 -23.95
N THR A 170 -15.80 -2.05 -24.14
CA THR A 170 -16.01 -3.15 -25.10
C THR A 170 -17.21 -4.03 -24.73
N GLY A 171 -17.45 -4.28 -23.45
CA GLY A 171 -18.64 -4.99 -22.97
C GLY A 171 -19.94 -4.26 -23.33
N LEU A 172 -19.98 -2.93 -23.16
CA LEU A 172 -21.13 -2.11 -23.54
C LEU A 172 -21.40 -2.13 -25.06
N CYS A 173 -20.34 -2.08 -25.88
CA CYS A 173 -20.46 -2.16 -27.34
C CYS A 173 -21.03 -3.52 -27.81
N LEU A 174 -20.65 -4.62 -27.17
CA LEU A 174 -21.18 -5.95 -27.47
C LEU A 174 -22.65 -6.11 -27.05
N CYS A 175 -23.04 -5.53 -25.90
CA CYS A 175 -24.43 -5.49 -25.46
C CYS A 175 -25.34 -4.70 -26.43
N ARG A 176 -24.84 -3.60 -27.01
CA ARG A 176 -25.60 -2.83 -28.03
C ARG A 176 -25.86 -3.65 -29.29
N ARG A 177 -24.91 -4.48 -29.73
CA ARG A 177 -25.03 -5.27 -30.96
C ARG A 177 -26.10 -6.37 -30.86
N LYS A 178 -26.36 -6.90 -29.66
CA LYS A 178 -27.42 -7.89 -29.41
C LYS A 178 -28.81 -7.29 -29.15
N LEU A 179 -28.91 -5.97 -28.92
CA LEU A 179 -30.19 -5.27 -28.74
C LEU A 179 -30.76 -4.73 -30.06
N VAL A 180 -29.96 -4.69 -31.12
CA VAL A 180 -30.34 -4.15 -32.45
C VAL A 180 -30.52 -5.25 -33.50
N SER A 181 -30.25 -6.53 -33.16
CA SER A 181 -30.69 -7.71 -33.94
C SER A 181 -31.93 -8.32 -33.32
#